data_AF-A0A6P5EI82-F1
#
_entry.id   AF-A0A6P5EI82-F1
#
_cell.length_a   1.000
_cell.length_b   1.000
_cell.length_c   1.000
_cell.angle_alpha   90.00
_cell.angle_beta   90.00
_cell.angle_gamma   90.00
#
_symmetry.space_group_name_H-M   'P 1'
#
loop_
_entity.id
_entity.type
_entity.pdbx_description
1 polymer ?
#
loop_
_entity_poly.entity_id
_entity_poly.type
_entity_poly.pdbx_seq_one_letter_code
_entity_poly.pdbx_strand_id
1 'polypeptide(L)'
;MQCKERNSTLEDFCRSYFMFHGMDANKPQSIFKFLPVLSFTESYIYQLDTLNENNLHPSPEDSVSETSRSDCLTHTSNEIKDQNVINNLHETSVCDPFAPLLSLLHSQGILTDRIRTELKSGIEYWALEKKLCGALTSKTKISIEDAMRAIHLKSFDYRVLNLLLYHLTRQQTNELHMEFLSVSEFLVEVSDDLYDYEEDVINNNFNVLRMFVAVYGASMAPKMLAKCICEVEEKYESLSKTLDPDLSLNYWRRCEEATKEGGLNSGHAYGTWTIPCVIADEDSFRAQSANKKSRGA
;
A
#
# COMPACT_ATOMS: atom_id res chain seq x y z
N MET A 1 -12.94 -5.31 -0.32
CA MET A 1 -11.89 -5.29 0.68
C MET A 1 -11.53 -3.84 1.01
N GLN A 2 -12.42 -3.11 1.67
CA GLN A 2 -11.97 -2.21 2.72
C GLN A 2 -12.90 -2.41 3.93
N CYS A 3 -12.29 -2.84 5.03
CA CYS A 3 -12.91 -2.93 6.33
C CYS A 3 -13.46 -1.56 6.73
N LYS A 4 -14.76 -1.34 6.54
CA LYS A 4 -15.51 -0.28 7.25
C LYS A 4 -15.92 -0.68 8.66
N GLU A 5 -15.52 -1.86 9.13
CA GLU A 5 -15.38 -2.19 10.55
C GLU A 5 -13.88 -2.30 10.87
N ARG A 6 -13.32 -1.22 11.46
CA ARG A 6 -11.88 -1.08 11.74
C ARG A 6 -11.39 -2.09 12.78
N ASN A 7 -10.92 -3.23 12.33
CA ASN A 7 -9.72 -3.84 12.91
C ASN A 7 -8.52 -3.13 12.26
N SER A 8 -7.55 -2.65 13.05
CA SER A 8 -6.44 -1.83 12.53
C SER A 8 -5.56 -2.65 11.58
N THR A 9 -4.93 -2.04 10.57
CA THR A 9 -3.91 -2.68 9.71
C THR A 9 -2.94 -3.54 10.54
N LEU A 10 -2.50 -3.03 11.68
CA LEU A 10 -1.63 -3.77 12.61
C LEU A 10 -2.20 -5.07 13.16
N GLU A 11 -3.52 -5.17 13.32
CA GLU A 11 -4.18 -6.39 13.80
C GLU A 11 -4.13 -7.47 12.72
N ASP A 12 -4.45 -7.09 11.47
CA ASP A 12 -4.28 -7.97 10.33
C ASP A 12 -2.82 -8.43 10.20
N PHE A 13 -1.88 -7.49 10.28
CA PHE A 13 -0.45 -7.81 10.29
C PHE A 13 -0.10 -8.83 11.39
N CYS A 14 -0.56 -8.62 12.63
CA CYS A 14 -0.30 -9.55 13.71
C CYS A 14 -0.87 -10.95 13.42
N ARG A 15 -2.12 -11.04 12.95
CA ARG A 15 -2.78 -12.32 12.64
C ARG A 15 -2.14 -13.06 11.46
N SER A 16 -1.57 -12.32 10.52
CA SER A 16 -0.98 -12.87 9.29
C SER A 16 0.51 -13.19 9.43
N TYR A 17 1.29 -12.38 10.17
CA TYR A 17 2.75 -12.49 10.20
C TYR A 17 3.30 -13.18 11.44
N PHE A 18 2.63 -13.12 12.60
CA PHE A 18 3.18 -13.69 13.84
C PHE A 18 3.53 -15.17 13.74
N MET A 19 2.78 -15.95 12.94
CA MET A 19 3.05 -17.36 12.73
C MET A 19 4.42 -17.63 12.10
N PHE A 20 4.95 -16.72 11.28
CA PHE A 20 6.29 -16.82 10.69
C PHE A 20 7.42 -16.56 11.70
N HIS A 21 7.07 -16.03 12.87
CA HIS A 21 8.00 -15.71 13.96
C HIS A 21 7.82 -16.63 15.18
N GLY A 22 7.02 -17.70 15.07
CA GLY A 22 6.70 -18.58 16.19
C GLY A 22 5.87 -17.90 17.28
N MET A 23 5.13 -16.85 16.90
CA MET A 23 4.28 -16.07 17.79
C MET A 23 2.80 -16.41 17.56
N ASP A 24 1.99 -16.20 18.59
CA ASP A 24 0.55 -16.43 18.56
C ASP A 24 -0.19 -15.10 18.71
N ALA A 25 -0.95 -14.72 17.69
CA ALA A 25 -1.73 -13.49 17.65
C ALA A 25 -2.89 -13.48 18.68
N ASN A 26 -3.29 -14.64 19.21
CA ASN A 26 -4.31 -14.72 20.25
C ASN A 26 -3.74 -14.57 21.66
N LYS A 27 -2.41 -14.44 21.80
CA LYS A 27 -1.75 -14.23 23.10
C LYS A 27 -1.41 -12.75 23.27
N PRO A 28 -2.10 -12.03 24.19
CA PRO A 28 -1.86 -10.60 24.40
C PRO A 28 -0.40 -10.28 24.71
N GLN A 29 0.33 -11.17 25.41
CA GLN A 29 1.74 -10.96 25.72
C GLN A 29 2.62 -10.87 24.47
N SER A 30 2.30 -11.64 23.43
CA SER A 30 3.01 -11.60 22.14
C SER A 30 2.79 -10.26 21.44
N ILE A 31 1.54 -9.78 21.45
CA ILE A 31 1.16 -8.49 20.84
C ILE A 31 1.84 -7.34 21.59
N PHE A 32 1.57 -7.21 22.89
CA PHE A 32 2.00 -6.04 23.67
C PHE A 32 3.52 -5.90 23.79
N LYS A 33 4.29 -6.98 23.64
CA LYS A 33 5.75 -6.94 23.71
C LYS A 33 6.38 -6.08 22.60
N PHE A 34 5.84 -6.16 21.38
CA PHE A 34 6.42 -5.49 20.21
C PHE A 34 5.53 -4.37 19.65
N LEU A 35 4.28 -4.28 20.13
CA LEU A 35 3.30 -3.29 19.72
C LEU A 35 3.84 -1.85 19.67
N PRO A 36 4.63 -1.34 20.65
CA PRO A 36 5.11 0.03 20.59
C PRO A 36 6.00 0.33 19.37
N VAL A 37 6.87 -0.60 18.99
CA VAL A 37 7.78 -0.44 17.84
C VAL A 37 7.02 -0.60 16.53
N LEU A 38 6.16 -1.61 16.45
CA LEU A 38 5.39 -1.89 15.23
C LEU A 38 4.38 -0.77 14.95
N SER A 39 3.59 -0.37 15.96
CA SER A 39 2.58 0.69 15.82
C SER A 39 3.21 2.04 15.51
N PHE A 40 4.35 2.39 16.12
CA PHE A 40 5.06 3.62 15.78
C PHE A 40 5.54 3.60 14.32
N THR A 41 6.14 2.49 13.89
CA THR A 41 6.70 2.38 12.53
C THR A 41 5.59 2.43 11.48
N GLU A 42 4.54 1.63 11.68
CA GLU A 42 3.33 1.65 10.84
C GLU A 42 2.76 3.06 10.76
N SER A 43 2.44 3.68 11.90
CA SER A 43 1.85 5.02 11.94
C SER A 43 2.72 6.07 11.24
N TYR A 44 4.04 5.95 11.33
CA TYR A 44 4.98 6.83 10.66
C TYR A 44 4.93 6.65 9.14
N ILE A 45 4.92 5.42 8.64
CA ILE A 45 4.82 5.11 7.21
C ILE A 45 3.48 5.60 6.67
N TYR A 46 2.37 5.29 7.33
CA TYR A 46 1.02 5.73 6.92
C TYR A 46 0.86 7.25 6.85
N GLN A 47 1.53 8.00 7.75
CA GLN A 47 1.56 9.46 7.67
C GLN A 47 2.27 9.94 6.39
N LEU A 48 3.37 9.29 6.01
CA LEU A 48 4.10 9.60 4.79
C LEU A 48 3.31 9.20 3.54
N ASP A 49 2.61 8.06 3.55
CA ASP A 49 1.70 7.65 2.48
C ASP A 49 0.60 8.69 2.26
N THR A 50 -0.05 9.13 3.35
CA THR A 50 -1.09 10.17 3.29
C THR A 50 -0.54 11.48 2.70
N LEU A 51 0.67 11.88 3.10
CA LEU A 51 1.34 13.05 2.52
C LEU A 51 1.66 12.84 1.03
N ASN A 52 2.04 11.63 0.63
CA ASN A 52 2.32 11.28 -0.75
C ASN A 52 1.06 11.36 -1.62
N GLU A 53 -0.05 10.77 -1.18
CA GLU A 53 -1.34 10.79 -1.86
C GLU A 53 -1.90 12.21 -2.00
N ASN A 54 -1.80 13.03 -0.94
CA ASN A 54 -2.23 14.44 -1.01
C ASN A 54 -1.46 15.25 -2.08
N ASN A 55 -0.21 14.88 -2.37
CA ASN A 55 0.60 15.50 -3.42
C ASN A 55 0.25 15.00 -4.84
N LEU A 56 -0.53 13.91 -4.99
CA LEU A 56 -1.03 13.44 -6.30
C LEU A 56 -2.18 14.30 -6.82
N HIS A 57 -2.83 15.08 -5.95
CA HIS A 57 -3.90 15.99 -6.28
C HIS A 57 -3.37 17.43 -6.34
N PRO A 58 -3.10 18.01 -7.53
CA PRO A 58 -2.85 19.44 -7.61
C PRO A 58 -4.11 20.18 -7.16
N SER A 59 -3.95 21.15 -6.26
CA SER A 59 -5.00 22.12 -5.96
C SER A 59 -5.42 22.81 -7.25
N PRO A 60 -6.73 23.06 -7.49
CA PRO A 60 -7.17 23.86 -8.64
C PRO A 60 -6.57 25.28 -8.68
N GLU A 61 -5.94 25.74 -7.59
CA GLU A 61 -5.26 27.05 -7.52
C GLU A 61 -3.88 27.10 -8.20
N ASP A 62 -3.28 25.96 -8.55
CA ASP A 62 -1.95 25.93 -9.20
C ASP A 62 -1.99 26.31 -10.70
N SER A 63 -3.15 26.74 -11.20
CA SER A 63 -3.36 27.18 -12.59
C SER A 63 -3.27 28.71 -12.79
N VAL A 64 -2.78 29.46 -11.79
CA VAL A 64 -2.55 30.91 -11.94
C VAL A 64 -1.09 31.27 -11.63
N SER A 65 -0.32 31.42 -12.71
CA SER A 65 0.93 32.18 -12.85
C SER A 65 2.11 31.84 -11.90
N GLU A 66 3.14 31.21 -12.47
CA GLU A 66 4.54 31.43 -12.10
C GLU A 66 4.90 32.91 -12.29
N THR A 67 4.60 33.76 -11.29
CA THR A 67 5.31 35.00 -10.93
C THR A 67 4.51 35.61 -9.79
N SER A 68 5.15 35.79 -8.62
CA SER A 68 4.66 36.46 -7.39
C SER A 68 4.34 35.52 -6.21
N ARG A 69 5.33 34.74 -5.78
CA ARG A 69 5.44 34.33 -4.37
C ARG A 69 6.26 35.38 -3.61
N SER A 70 5.60 36.47 -3.25
CA SER A 70 5.98 37.30 -2.11
C SER A 70 4.71 37.98 -1.61
N ASP A 71 4.47 37.84 -0.32
CA ASP A 71 3.59 38.65 0.51
C ASP A 71 2.08 38.38 0.38
N CYS A 72 1.51 37.68 1.37
CA CYS A 72 0.60 38.31 2.35
C CYS A 72 -0.14 37.24 3.18
N LEU A 73 0.22 37.14 4.46
CA LEU A 73 -0.65 36.62 5.52
C LEU A 73 -0.82 37.72 6.54
N THR A 74 -2.04 38.25 6.72
CA THR A 74 -2.39 38.92 7.97
C THR A 74 -3.85 38.69 8.35
N HIS A 75 -4.01 38.22 9.60
CA HIS A 75 -5.18 38.21 10.49
C HIS A 75 -6.21 37.07 10.25
N THR A 76 -6.53 36.18 11.21
CA THR A 76 -6.74 36.38 12.65
C THR A 76 -6.51 35.12 13.52
N SER A 77 -5.72 35.32 14.58
CA SER A 77 -5.90 34.90 16.00
C SER A 77 -6.13 33.44 16.44
N ASN A 78 -5.03 32.87 16.96
CA ASN A 78 -4.87 32.14 18.23
C ASN A 78 -5.63 30.82 18.47
N GLU A 79 -4.92 29.69 18.30
CA GLU A 79 -4.62 28.76 19.40
C GLU A 79 -3.46 27.78 19.04
N ILE A 80 -2.38 27.90 19.83
CA ILE A 80 -1.39 26.86 20.26
C ILE A 80 -0.40 26.25 19.23
N LYS A 81 0.79 26.87 19.19
CA LYS A 81 2.15 26.29 19.21
C LYS A 81 2.36 24.82 18.72
N ASP A 82 2.19 24.54 17.44
CA ASP A 82 2.86 23.37 16.80
C ASP A 82 3.28 23.61 15.33
N GLN A 83 3.14 24.85 14.83
CA GLN A 83 3.35 25.13 13.41
C GLN A 83 4.82 25.18 12.96
N ASN A 84 5.77 25.36 13.89
CA ASN A 84 7.19 25.50 13.53
C ASN A 84 7.89 24.15 13.23
N VAL A 85 7.31 23.02 13.63
CA VAL A 85 7.83 21.68 13.26
C VAL A 85 7.33 21.28 11.87
N ILE A 86 6.09 21.67 11.54
CA ILE A 86 5.45 21.37 10.25
C ILE A 86 5.99 22.27 9.13
N ASN A 87 6.28 23.54 9.43
CA ASN A 87 6.81 24.47 8.42
C ASN A 87 8.24 24.15 7.96
N ASN A 88 9.03 23.43 8.77
CA ASN A 88 10.37 22.96 8.36
C ASN A 88 10.34 21.74 7.42
N LEU A 89 9.18 21.12 7.20
CA LEU A 89 9.00 20.03 6.22
C LEU A 89 8.63 20.57 4.83
N HIS A 90 8.28 21.84 4.71
CA HIS A 90 7.68 22.42 3.50
C HIS A 90 8.68 23.13 2.56
N GLU A 91 9.98 23.10 2.89
CA GLU A 91 11.05 23.62 2.04
C GLU A 91 12.21 22.62 1.89
N THR A 92 11.97 21.46 1.27
CA THR A 92 13.09 20.66 0.72
C THR A 92 12.62 19.80 -0.44
N SER A 93 12.98 20.22 -1.64
CA SER A 93 13.52 19.24 -2.58
C SER A 93 14.79 18.64 -1.93
N VAL A 94 14.91 17.30 -1.91
CA VAL A 94 16.08 16.52 -1.44
C VAL A 94 16.25 16.31 0.08
N CYS A 95 15.24 15.79 0.80
CA CYS A 95 15.47 15.12 2.08
C CYS A 95 14.82 13.73 2.07
N ASP A 96 15.55 12.70 2.50
CA ASP A 96 15.03 11.33 2.63
C ASP A 96 13.88 11.33 3.65
N PRO A 97 12.63 11.03 3.24
CA PRO A 97 11.47 11.12 4.12
C PRO A 97 11.56 10.14 5.29
N PHE A 98 12.33 9.06 5.16
CA PHE A 98 12.55 8.09 6.23
C PHE A 98 13.74 8.43 7.13
N ALA A 99 14.49 9.52 6.89
CA ALA A 99 15.66 9.86 7.71
C ALA A 99 15.37 9.90 9.23
N PRO A 100 14.24 10.45 9.72
CA PRO A 100 13.90 10.41 11.14
C PRO A 100 13.69 8.98 11.66
N LEU A 101 12.93 8.16 10.92
CA LEU A 101 12.69 6.75 11.27
C LEU A 101 14.01 5.96 11.27
N LEU A 102 14.84 6.11 10.24
CA LEU A 102 16.15 5.47 10.14
C LEU A 102 17.04 5.83 11.34
N SER A 103 17.06 7.11 11.73
CA SER A 103 17.83 7.59 12.89
C SER A 103 17.32 6.97 14.19
N LEU A 104 16.01 6.88 14.37
CA LEU A 104 15.39 6.24 15.53
C LEU A 104 15.74 4.75 15.59
N LEU A 105 15.48 3.99 14.52
CA LEU A 105 15.77 2.56 14.46
C LEU A 105 17.27 2.27 14.69
N HIS A 106 18.15 3.13 14.17
CA HIS A 106 19.59 3.04 14.42
C HIS A 106 19.92 3.28 15.91
N SER A 107 19.35 4.32 16.53
CA SER A 107 19.58 4.62 17.95
C SER A 107 19.10 3.52 18.89
N GLN A 108 18.08 2.77 18.48
CA GLN A 108 17.53 1.63 19.22
C GLN A 108 18.26 0.31 18.91
N GLY A 109 19.25 0.32 18.01
CA GLY A 109 20.00 -0.87 17.63
C GLY A 109 19.17 -1.91 16.86
N ILE A 110 18.11 -1.47 16.17
CA ILE A 110 17.18 -2.33 15.43
C ILE A 110 17.17 -2.09 13.91
N LEU A 111 17.95 -1.13 13.42
CA LEU A 111 18.12 -0.90 11.99
C LEU A 111 19.04 -1.96 11.37
N THR A 112 18.59 -2.57 10.28
CA THR A 112 19.39 -3.47 9.43
C THR A 112 19.49 -2.93 8.00
N ASP A 113 20.46 -3.42 7.23
CA ASP A 113 20.58 -3.05 5.81
C ASP A 113 19.36 -3.49 4.99
N ARG A 114 18.72 -4.60 5.39
CA ARG A 114 17.50 -5.08 4.75
C ARG A 114 16.31 -4.14 5.01
N ILE A 115 16.14 -3.66 6.24
CA ILE A 115 15.12 -2.64 6.57
C ILE A 115 15.37 -1.35 5.79
N ARG A 116 16.63 -0.90 5.71
CA ARG A 116 16.99 0.28 4.91
C ARG A 116 16.65 0.11 3.43
N THR A 117 16.89 -1.09 2.89
CA THR A 117 16.56 -1.41 1.49
C THR A 117 15.06 -1.38 1.27
N GLU A 118 14.28 -1.93 2.20
CA GLU A 118 12.81 -1.95 2.08
C GLU A 118 12.18 -0.55 2.24
N LEU A 119 12.74 0.33 3.08
CA LEU A 119 12.30 1.73 3.13
C LEU A 119 12.61 2.48 1.82
N LYS A 120 13.75 2.17 1.16
CA LYS A 120 14.05 2.71 -0.17
C LYS A 120 13.09 2.20 -1.24
N SER A 121 12.65 0.93 -1.15
CA SER A 121 11.58 0.38 -1.97
C SER A 121 10.30 1.19 -1.85
N GLY A 122 9.93 1.64 -0.65
CA GLY A 122 8.79 2.55 -0.45
C GLY A 122 8.94 3.90 -1.14
N ILE A 123 10.14 4.50 -1.10
CA ILE A 123 10.43 5.73 -1.86
C ILE A 123 10.30 5.49 -3.37
N GLU A 124 10.79 4.36 -3.87
CA GLU A 124 10.65 3.97 -5.28
C GLU A 124 9.18 3.80 -5.66
N TYR A 125 8.38 3.15 -4.80
CA TYR A 125 6.93 3.00 -4.99
C TYR A 125 6.25 4.37 -5.15
N TRP A 126 6.45 5.29 -4.20
CA TRP A 126 5.85 6.62 -4.26
C TRP A 126 6.24 7.40 -5.53
N ALA A 127 7.47 7.25 -5.99
CA ALA A 127 7.93 7.85 -7.24
C ALA A 127 7.22 7.23 -8.46
N LEU A 128 7.06 5.91 -8.49
CA LEU A 128 6.34 5.19 -9.54
C LEU A 128 4.86 5.56 -9.55
N GLU A 129 4.21 5.62 -8.40
CA GLU A 129 2.81 6.02 -8.27
C GLU A 129 2.59 7.42 -8.86
N LYS A 130 3.40 8.41 -8.45
CA LYS A 130 3.36 9.77 -9.01
C LYS A 130 3.54 9.77 -10.52
N LYS A 131 4.51 9.01 -11.02
CA LYS A 131 4.81 8.89 -12.45
C LYS A 131 3.63 8.29 -13.21
N LEU A 132 3.06 7.20 -12.72
CA LEU A 132 2.01 6.43 -13.38
C LEU A 132 0.67 7.17 -13.36
N CYS A 133 0.26 7.70 -12.21
CA CYS A 133 -0.96 8.49 -12.09
C CYS A 133 -0.85 9.81 -12.87
N GLY A 134 0.30 10.49 -12.84
CA GLY A 134 0.56 11.65 -13.69
C GLY A 134 0.52 11.31 -15.19
N ALA A 135 1.00 10.12 -15.58
CA ALA A 135 0.93 9.65 -16.95
C ALA A 135 -0.52 9.42 -17.42
N LEU A 136 -1.38 8.86 -16.56
CA LEU A 136 -2.82 8.73 -16.83
C LEU A 136 -3.48 10.10 -17.05
N THR A 137 -3.25 11.05 -16.15
CA THR A 137 -3.82 12.41 -16.26
C THR A 137 -3.36 13.13 -17.53
N SER A 138 -2.08 13.00 -17.87
CA SER A 138 -1.48 13.61 -19.07
C SER A 138 -1.73 12.81 -20.36
N LYS A 139 -2.40 11.65 -20.27
CA LYS A 139 -2.65 10.72 -21.40
C LYS A 139 -1.37 10.32 -22.12
N THR A 140 -0.28 10.16 -21.36
CA THR A 140 1.01 9.69 -21.87
C THR A 140 1.14 8.17 -21.76
N LYS A 141 2.11 7.61 -22.47
CA LYS A 141 2.30 6.15 -22.53
C LYS A 141 2.75 5.61 -21.17
N ILE A 142 2.05 4.58 -20.70
CA ILE A 142 2.40 3.82 -19.49
C ILE A 142 3.29 2.63 -19.85
N SER A 143 4.29 2.36 -19.02
CA SER A 143 5.12 1.15 -19.07
C SER A 143 4.48 0.07 -18.19
N ILE A 144 4.37 -1.14 -18.73
CA ILE A 144 3.92 -2.29 -17.95
C ILE A 144 4.95 -2.67 -16.90
N GLU A 145 6.24 -2.51 -17.20
CA GLU A 145 7.33 -2.80 -16.27
C GLU A 145 7.24 -1.90 -15.03
N ASP A 146 6.98 -0.60 -15.21
CA ASP A 146 6.75 0.33 -14.11
C ASP A 146 5.50 -0.03 -13.30
N ALA A 147 4.39 -0.36 -13.97
CA ALA A 147 3.15 -0.75 -13.29
C ALA A 147 3.30 -2.02 -12.46
N MET A 148 3.97 -3.04 -13.02
CA MET A 148 4.30 -4.28 -12.32
C MET A 148 5.26 -4.04 -11.16
N ARG A 149 6.26 -3.17 -11.36
CA ARG A 149 7.18 -2.79 -10.29
C ARG A 149 6.45 -2.08 -9.15
N ALA A 150 5.54 -1.17 -9.46
CA ALA A 150 4.77 -0.43 -8.45
C ALA A 150 3.95 -1.38 -7.56
N ILE A 151 3.14 -2.28 -8.15
CA ILE A 151 2.34 -3.22 -7.34
C ILE A 151 3.22 -4.16 -6.49
N HIS A 152 4.38 -4.60 -6.99
CA HIS A 152 5.32 -5.39 -6.19
C HIS A 152 5.94 -4.62 -5.01
N LEU A 153 5.98 -3.29 -5.09
CA LEU A 153 6.55 -2.46 -4.04
C LEU A 153 5.50 -1.93 -3.06
N LYS A 154 4.21 -2.02 -3.38
CA LYS A 154 3.11 -1.40 -2.63
C LYS A 154 3.08 -1.82 -1.15
N SER A 155 3.23 -3.11 -0.85
CA SER A 155 3.24 -3.63 0.53
C SER A 155 4.61 -3.56 1.24
N PHE A 156 5.42 -2.53 0.96
CA PHE A 156 6.75 -2.40 1.58
C PHE A 156 6.68 -2.20 3.10
N ASP A 157 5.60 -1.57 3.58
CA ASP A 157 5.30 -1.32 4.98
C ASP A 157 5.19 -2.64 5.78
N TYR A 158 4.40 -3.60 5.29
CA TYR A 158 4.28 -4.95 5.85
C TYR A 158 5.64 -5.65 5.86
N ARG A 159 6.45 -5.50 4.82
CA ARG A 159 7.81 -6.07 4.75
C ARG A 159 8.75 -5.42 5.76
N VAL A 160 8.67 -4.11 5.98
CA VAL A 160 9.42 -3.41 7.04
C VAL A 160 9.02 -3.95 8.42
N LEU A 161 7.71 -4.06 8.70
CA LEU A 161 7.21 -4.58 9.97
C LEU A 161 7.65 -6.04 10.19
N ASN A 162 7.63 -6.87 9.14
CA ASN A 162 8.08 -8.26 9.19
C ASN A 162 9.58 -8.37 9.51
N LEU A 163 10.41 -7.54 8.88
CA LEU A 163 11.85 -7.47 9.14
C LEU A 163 12.15 -6.99 10.56
N LEU A 164 11.37 -6.02 11.08
CA LEU A 164 11.45 -5.60 12.47
C LEU A 164 11.15 -6.76 13.41
N LEU A 165 10.12 -7.57 13.14
CA LEU A 165 9.80 -8.75 13.95
C LEU A 165 10.94 -9.77 13.97
N TYR A 166 11.59 -10.07 12.84
CA TYR A 166 12.76 -10.96 12.82
C TYR A 166 13.84 -10.45 13.78
N HIS A 167 14.16 -9.16 13.70
CA HIS A 167 15.19 -8.57 14.55
C HIS A 167 14.80 -8.53 16.03
N LEU A 168 13.58 -8.10 16.34
CA LEU A 168 13.04 -7.99 17.70
C LEU A 168 12.90 -9.36 18.39
N THR A 169 12.64 -10.42 17.63
CA THR A 169 12.60 -11.80 18.12
C THR A 169 13.95 -12.50 18.09
N ARG A 170 15.01 -11.82 17.63
CA ARG A 170 16.39 -12.33 17.49
C ARG A 170 16.49 -13.56 16.57
N GLN A 171 15.66 -13.58 15.54
CA GLN A 171 15.67 -14.59 14.50
C GLN A 171 16.43 -14.08 13.28
N GLN A 172 17.11 -14.99 12.58
CA GLN A 172 17.63 -14.66 11.25
C GLN A 172 16.45 -14.54 10.28
N THR A 173 16.51 -13.57 9.38
CA THR A 173 15.53 -13.46 8.29
C THR A 173 15.51 -14.76 7.49
N ASN A 174 14.32 -15.34 7.37
CA ASN A 174 14.12 -16.53 6.56
C ASN A 174 13.72 -16.13 5.13
N GLU A 175 14.63 -16.31 4.18
CA GLU A 175 14.42 -15.89 2.78
C GLU A 175 13.26 -16.63 2.11
N LEU A 176 12.97 -17.87 2.49
CA LEU A 176 11.81 -18.60 1.98
C LEU A 176 10.51 -17.93 2.45
N HIS A 177 10.45 -17.52 3.72
CA HIS A 177 9.29 -16.79 4.24
C HIS A 177 9.13 -15.44 3.54
N MET A 178 10.24 -14.71 3.34
CA MET A 178 10.21 -13.43 2.62
C MET A 178 9.72 -13.58 1.18
N GLU A 179 10.19 -14.61 0.46
CA GLU A 179 9.75 -14.85 -0.91
C GLU A 179 8.27 -15.23 -0.95
N PHE A 180 7.84 -16.17 -0.11
CA PHE A 180 6.44 -16.58 -0.03
C PHE A 180 5.50 -15.41 0.27
N LEU A 181 5.84 -14.62 1.29
CA LEU A 181 5.04 -13.46 1.69
C LEU A 181 4.97 -12.41 0.58
N SER A 182 6.08 -12.13 -0.12
CA SER A 182 6.06 -11.19 -1.25
C SER A 182 5.11 -11.59 -2.39
N VAL A 183 4.93 -12.89 -2.61
CA VAL A 183 3.98 -13.42 -3.61
C VAL A 183 2.55 -13.33 -3.09
N SER A 184 2.34 -13.64 -1.81
CA SER A 184 1.02 -13.50 -1.17
C SER A 184 0.57 -12.03 -1.13
N GLU A 185 1.45 -11.12 -0.74
CA GLU A 185 1.23 -9.67 -0.69
C GLU A 185 0.77 -9.17 -2.06
N PHE A 186 1.46 -9.54 -3.14
CA PHE A 186 1.05 -9.16 -4.50
C PHE A 186 -0.40 -9.56 -4.80
N LEU A 187 -0.82 -10.78 -4.46
CA LEU A 187 -2.20 -11.23 -4.71
C LEU A 187 -3.20 -10.42 -3.87
N VAL A 188 -2.87 -10.10 -2.63
CA VAL A 188 -3.69 -9.25 -1.77
C VAL A 188 -3.83 -7.86 -2.39
N GLU A 189 -2.75 -7.24 -2.84
CA GLU A 189 -2.78 -5.92 -3.50
C GLU A 189 -3.63 -5.92 -4.78
N VAL A 190 -3.54 -6.98 -5.60
CA VAL A 190 -4.42 -7.10 -6.78
C VAL A 190 -5.89 -7.21 -6.33
N SER A 191 -6.18 -7.98 -5.29
CA SER A 191 -7.54 -8.13 -4.78
C SER A 191 -8.11 -6.80 -4.28
N ASP A 192 -7.31 -6.03 -3.54
CA ASP A 192 -7.68 -4.71 -3.03
C ASP A 192 -7.92 -3.73 -4.18
N ASP A 193 -7.00 -3.64 -5.13
CA ASP A 193 -7.15 -2.81 -6.33
C ASP A 193 -8.40 -3.19 -7.14
N LEU A 194 -8.72 -4.48 -7.30
CA LEU A 194 -9.93 -4.89 -8.02
C LEU A 194 -11.22 -4.48 -7.30
N TYR A 195 -11.18 -4.43 -5.96
CA TYR A 195 -12.31 -4.00 -5.17
C TYR A 195 -12.48 -2.48 -5.15
N ASP A 196 -11.39 -1.74 -4.98
CA ASP A 196 -11.38 -0.26 -4.87
C ASP A 196 -11.32 0.44 -6.24
N TYR A 197 -11.33 -0.33 -7.34
CA TYR A 197 -11.15 0.14 -8.72
C TYR A 197 -11.92 1.43 -9.06
N GLU A 198 -13.21 1.51 -8.75
CA GLU A 198 -14.02 2.69 -9.06
C GLU A 198 -13.61 3.91 -8.21
N GLU A 199 -13.30 3.70 -6.93
CA GLU A 199 -12.86 4.76 -6.02
C GLU A 199 -11.47 5.26 -6.42
N ASP A 200 -10.56 4.36 -6.79
CA ASP A 200 -9.22 4.71 -7.26
C ASP A 200 -9.23 5.50 -8.57
N VAL A 201 -10.14 5.17 -9.51
CA VAL A 201 -10.33 5.98 -10.73
C VAL A 201 -10.82 7.38 -10.38
N ILE A 202 -11.72 7.52 -9.40
CA ILE A 202 -12.24 8.81 -8.96
C ILE A 202 -11.14 9.65 -8.31
N ASN A 203 -10.34 9.03 -7.45
CA ASN A 203 -9.28 9.68 -6.68
C ASN A 203 -7.95 9.79 -7.44
N ASN A 204 -7.85 9.23 -8.65
CA ASN A 204 -6.58 9.16 -9.39
C ASN A 204 -5.46 8.40 -8.62
N ASN A 205 -5.82 7.41 -7.81
CA ASN A 205 -4.89 6.58 -7.05
C ASN A 205 -4.32 5.44 -7.88
N PHE A 206 -3.10 4.97 -7.58
CA PHE A 206 -2.57 3.82 -8.30
C PHE A 206 -3.50 2.62 -8.18
N ASN A 207 -3.71 1.93 -9.30
CA ASN A 207 -4.52 0.71 -9.35
C ASN A 207 -4.07 -0.13 -10.55
N VAL A 208 -3.79 -1.41 -10.32
CA VAL A 208 -3.22 -2.29 -11.35
C VAL A 208 -4.15 -2.48 -12.55
N LEU A 209 -5.47 -2.55 -12.36
CA LEU A 209 -6.40 -2.66 -13.47
C LEU A 209 -6.41 -1.37 -14.31
N ARG A 210 -6.37 -0.18 -13.68
CA ARG A 210 -6.22 1.10 -14.39
C ARG A 210 -4.97 1.10 -15.27
N MET A 211 -3.84 0.65 -14.72
CA MET A 211 -2.58 0.56 -15.47
C MET A 211 -2.68 -0.42 -16.65
N PHE A 212 -3.27 -1.60 -16.43
CA PHE A 212 -3.45 -2.59 -17.49
C PHE A 212 -4.37 -2.06 -18.61
N VAL A 213 -5.41 -1.30 -18.27
CA VAL A 213 -6.30 -0.66 -19.26
C VAL A 213 -5.54 0.37 -20.08
N ALA A 214 -4.68 1.17 -19.47
CA ALA A 214 -3.86 2.15 -20.19
C ALA A 214 -2.79 1.50 -21.09
N VAL A 215 -2.25 0.34 -20.70
CA VAL A 215 -1.23 -0.38 -21.49
C VAL A 215 -1.85 -1.20 -22.62
N TYR A 216 -2.90 -1.99 -22.32
CA TYR A 216 -3.43 -3.01 -23.22
C TYR A 216 -4.77 -2.63 -23.87
N GLY A 217 -5.40 -1.56 -23.41
CA GLY A 217 -6.74 -1.16 -23.80
C GLY A 217 -7.84 -1.96 -23.09
N ALA A 218 -9.04 -1.39 -23.05
CA ALA A 218 -10.15 -1.89 -22.24
C ALA A 218 -10.58 -3.33 -22.55
N SER A 219 -10.42 -3.77 -23.81
CA SER A 219 -10.79 -5.13 -24.22
C SER A 219 -9.81 -6.21 -23.76
N MET A 220 -8.50 -5.90 -23.71
CA MET A 220 -7.46 -6.88 -23.42
C MET A 220 -6.99 -6.85 -21.97
N ALA A 221 -7.14 -5.73 -21.28
CA ALA A 221 -6.70 -5.56 -19.90
C ALA A 221 -7.20 -6.66 -18.94
N PRO A 222 -8.50 -7.03 -18.91
CA PRO A 222 -8.98 -8.10 -18.02
C PRO A 222 -8.30 -9.44 -18.29
N LYS A 223 -8.10 -9.77 -19.57
CA LYS A 223 -7.45 -11.03 -19.97
C LYS A 223 -5.98 -11.06 -19.58
N MET A 224 -5.28 -9.93 -19.75
CA MET A 224 -3.87 -9.82 -19.38
C MET A 224 -3.70 -9.86 -17.87
N LEU A 225 -4.58 -9.21 -17.10
CA LEU A 225 -4.55 -9.24 -15.64
C LEU A 225 -4.87 -10.64 -15.10
N ALA A 226 -5.90 -11.31 -15.64
CA ALA A 226 -6.21 -12.69 -15.27
C ALA A 226 -5.03 -13.63 -15.54
N LYS A 227 -4.33 -13.47 -16.67
CA LYS A 227 -3.12 -14.24 -16.95
C LYS A 227 -2.02 -13.98 -15.92
N CYS A 228 -1.78 -12.72 -15.55
CA CYS A 228 -0.81 -12.36 -14.52
C CYS A 228 -1.16 -12.98 -13.16
N ILE A 229 -2.43 -12.93 -12.76
CA ILE A 229 -2.92 -13.55 -11.52
C ILE A 229 -2.62 -15.05 -11.53
N CYS A 230 -2.97 -15.77 -12.61
CA CYS A 230 -2.72 -17.21 -12.71
C CYS A 230 -1.22 -17.56 -12.57
N GLU A 231 -0.32 -16.80 -13.22
CA GLU A 231 1.12 -17.03 -13.12
C GLU A 231 1.64 -16.82 -11.67
N VAL A 232 1.10 -15.84 -10.95
CA VAL A 232 1.46 -15.59 -9.56
C VAL A 232 0.85 -16.62 -8.60
N GLU A 233 -0.39 -17.08 -8.84
CA GLU A 233 -1.02 -18.17 -8.09
C GLU A 233 -0.22 -19.48 -8.21
N GLU A 234 0.24 -19.83 -9.42
CA GLU A 234 1.11 -20.99 -9.62
C GLU A 234 2.40 -20.89 -8.80
N LYS A 235 3.01 -19.70 -8.75
CA LYS A 235 4.19 -19.42 -7.92
C LYS A 235 3.85 -19.53 -6.43
N TYR A 236 2.72 -18.97 -5.99
CA TYR A 236 2.25 -19.08 -4.62
C TYR A 236 2.09 -20.55 -4.21
N GLU A 237 1.40 -21.35 -5.02
CA GLU A 237 1.18 -22.77 -4.72
C GLU A 237 2.48 -23.56 -4.66
N SER A 238 3.44 -23.24 -5.53
CA SER A 238 4.77 -23.85 -5.52
C SER A 238 5.49 -23.55 -4.20
N LEU A 239 5.53 -22.28 -3.79
CA LEU A 239 6.19 -21.85 -2.54
C LEU A 239 5.48 -22.39 -1.30
N SER A 240 4.14 -22.38 -1.28
CA SER A 240 3.32 -22.92 -0.19
C SER A 240 3.63 -24.39 0.11
N LYS A 241 3.96 -25.19 -0.91
CA LYS A 241 4.37 -26.59 -0.77
C LYS A 241 5.79 -26.77 -0.19
N THR A 242 6.62 -25.72 -0.25
CA THR A 242 7.98 -25.73 0.29
C THR A 242 8.08 -25.21 1.72
N LEU A 243 7.05 -24.53 2.20
CA LEU A 243 6.94 -24.09 3.61
C LEU A 243 6.81 -25.29 4.55
N ASP A 244 7.07 -25.04 5.83
CA ASP A 244 6.64 -25.94 6.89
C ASP A 244 5.13 -26.25 6.76
N PRO A 245 4.70 -27.53 6.79
CA PRO A 245 3.31 -27.90 6.53
C PRO A 245 2.31 -27.25 7.50
N ASP A 246 2.67 -27.10 8.77
CA ASP A 246 1.79 -26.48 9.77
C ASP A 246 1.69 -24.98 9.54
N LEU A 247 2.82 -24.32 9.22
CA LEU A 247 2.85 -22.91 8.84
C LEU A 247 1.99 -22.65 7.60
N SER A 248 2.15 -23.46 6.55
CA SER A 248 1.40 -23.37 5.30
C SER A 248 -0.11 -23.52 5.54
N LEU A 249 -0.51 -24.52 6.33
CA LEU A 249 -1.91 -24.75 6.69
C LEU A 249 -2.50 -23.60 7.54
N ASN A 250 -1.74 -23.08 8.50
CA ASN A 250 -2.19 -21.98 9.35
C ASN A 250 -2.35 -20.68 8.55
N TYR A 251 -1.42 -20.41 7.64
CA TYR A 251 -1.51 -19.25 6.76
C TYR A 251 -2.71 -19.36 5.80
N TRP A 252 -2.92 -20.54 5.21
CA TRP A 252 -4.10 -20.81 4.38
C TRP A 252 -5.41 -20.55 5.14
N ARG A 253 -5.51 -21.00 6.40
CA ARG A 253 -6.69 -20.73 7.25
C ARG A 253 -6.87 -19.25 7.51
N ARG A 254 -5.78 -18.51 7.76
CA ARG A 254 -5.83 -17.05 7.93
C ARG A 254 -6.35 -16.34 6.68
N CYS A 255 -5.94 -16.76 5.49
CA CYS A 255 -6.46 -16.22 4.22
C CYS A 255 -7.97 -16.49 4.06
N GLU A 256 -8.43 -17.70 4.43
CA GLU A 256 -9.85 -18.04 4.43
C GLU A 256 -10.66 -17.17 5.41
N GLU A 257 -10.12 -16.93 6.61
CA GLU A 257 -10.72 -16.03 7.61
C GLU A 257 -10.82 -14.59 7.08
N ALA A 258 -9.75 -14.05 6.48
CA ALA A 258 -9.75 -12.71 5.88
C ALA A 258 -10.81 -12.59 4.78
N THR A 259 -10.93 -13.62 3.94
CA THR A 259 -11.92 -13.66 2.86
C THR A 259 -13.36 -13.61 3.41
N LYS A 260 -13.63 -14.35 4.49
CA LYS A 260 -14.93 -14.34 5.18
C LYS A 260 -15.23 -13.02 5.86
N GLU A 261 -14.24 -12.43 6.55
CA GLU A 261 -14.33 -11.10 7.16
C GLU A 261 -14.63 -10.02 6.10
N GLY A 262 -14.12 -10.19 4.88
CA GLY A 262 -14.42 -9.36 3.70
C GLY A 262 -15.80 -9.60 3.07
N GLY A 263 -16.64 -10.47 3.63
CA GLY A 263 -18.02 -10.73 3.17
C GLY A 263 -18.16 -11.73 2.02
N LEU A 264 -17.09 -12.44 1.65
CA LEU A 264 -17.10 -13.46 0.60
C LEU A 264 -17.23 -14.87 1.19
N ASN A 265 -18.26 -15.60 0.75
CA ASN A 265 -18.47 -17.01 1.10
C ASN A 265 -17.85 -17.93 0.03
N SER A 266 -16.53 -17.88 -0.15
CA SER A 266 -15.82 -18.83 -1.03
C SER A 266 -15.11 -19.91 -0.23
N GLY A 267 -15.16 -21.16 -0.72
CA GLY A 267 -14.39 -22.28 -0.16
C GLY A 267 -12.92 -22.34 -0.61
N HIS A 268 -12.46 -21.38 -1.41
CA HIS A 268 -11.07 -21.23 -1.86
C HIS A 268 -10.37 -20.15 -1.04
N ALA A 269 -9.10 -20.38 -0.67
CA ALA A 269 -8.31 -19.46 0.16
C ALA A 269 -8.02 -18.09 -0.48
N TYR A 270 -8.18 -17.95 -1.79
CA TYR A 270 -7.98 -16.69 -2.52
C TYR A 270 -9.28 -15.99 -2.89
N GLY A 271 -10.44 -16.50 -2.48
CA GLY A 271 -11.69 -16.00 -3.02
C GLY A 271 -12.00 -16.53 -4.42
N THR A 272 -12.99 -15.91 -5.06
CA THR A 272 -13.21 -16.00 -6.51
C THR A 272 -12.84 -14.65 -7.10
N TRP A 273 -11.83 -14.61 -7.98
CA TRP A 273 -11.44 -13.39 -8.67
C TRP A 273 -12.62 -12.83 -9.47
N THR A 274 -12.99 -11.59 -9.17
CA THR A 274 -14.01 -10.85 -9.91
C THR A 274 -13.36 -9.58 -10.43
N ILE A 275 -12.96 -9.58 -11.70
CA ILE A 275 -12.46 -8.38 -12.36
C ILE A 275 -13.67 -7.48 -12.67
N PRO A 276 -13.72 -6.23 -12.15
CA PRO A 276 -14.84 -5.34 -12.34
C PRO A 276 -14.97 -4.91 -13.81
N CYS A 277 -16.11 -4.31 -14.15
CA CYS A 277 -16.31 -3.75 -15.47
C CYS A 277 -15.29 -2.63 -15.72
N VAL A 278 -14.57 -2.73 -16.84
CA VAL A 278 -13.52 -1.77 -17.16
C VAL A 278 -14.10 -0.39 -17.47
N ILE A 279 -13.52 0.63 -16.84
CA ILE A 279 -13.77 2.04 -17.15
C ILE A 279 -12.87 2.44 -18.32
N ALA A 280 -13.46 2.53 -19.52
CA ALA A 280 -12.71 2.86 -20.74
C ALA A 280 -12.40 4.36 -20.87
N ASP A 281 -13.22 5.23 -20.28
CA ASP A 281 -13.04 6.68 -20.27
C ASP A 281 -13.18 7.18 -18.83
N GLU A 282 -12.04 7.35 -18.17
CA GLU A 282 -11.99 7.81 -16.79
C GLU A 282 -12.48 9.26 -16.61
N ASP A 283 -12.30 10.13 -17.61
CA ASP A 283 -12.73 11.53 -17.53
C ASP A 283 -14.26 11.61 -17.52
N SER A 284 -14.90 10.84 -18.41
CA SER A 284 -16.35 10.70 -18.44
C SER A 284 -16.88 10.06 -17.15
N PHE A 285 -16.21 9.03 -16.63
CA PHE A 285 -16.59 8.37 -15.38
C PHE A 285 -16.52 9.33 -14.18
N ARG A 286 -15.42 10.08 -14.04
CA ARG A 286 -15.25 11.11 -12.99
C ARG A 286 -16.33 12.18 -13.07
N ALA A 287 -16.64 12.69 -14.27
CA ALA A 287 -17.67 13.70 -14.47
C ALA A 287 -19.08 13.19 -14.08
N GLN A 288 -19.41 11.93 -14.41
CA GLN A 288 -20.68 11.31 -14.03
C GLN A 288 -20.79 11.12 -12.51
N SER A 289 -19.71 10.69 -11.85
CA SER A 289 -19.66 10.50 -10.41
C SER A 289 -19.80 11.83 -9.64
N ALA A 290 -19.17 12.91 -10.12
CA ALA A 290 -19.34 14.25 -9.56
C ALA A 290 -20.80 14.74 -9.66
N ASN A 291 -21.46 14.50 -10.79
CA ASN A 291 -22.87 14.87 -11.02
C ASN A 291 -23.86 14.05 -10.17
N LYS A 292 -23.54 12.79 -9.84
CA LYS A 292 -24.35 11.99 -8.91
C LYS A 292 -24.26 12.52 -7.48
N LYS A 293 -23.07 12.90 -7.02
CA LYS A 293 -22.87 13.50 -5.69
C LYS A 293 -23.62 14.82 -5.51
N SER A 294 -23.71 15.66 -6.56
CA SER A 294 -24.44 16.94 -6.50
C SER A 294 -25.97 16.81 -6.54
N ARG A 295 -26.51 15.70 -7.05
CA ARG A 295 -27.96 15.43 -7.11
C ARG A 295 -28.51 14.69 -5.88
N GLY A 296 -27.64 14.14 -5.05
CA GLY A 296 -28.00 13.43 -3.81
C GLY A 296 -27.85 14.27 -2.55
N ALA A 297 -27.51 15.56 -2.67
CA ALA A 297 -27.40 16.54 -1.58
C ALA A 297 -28.63 17.45 -1.53
#